data_AF-E0RZ13-F1
#
_entry.id   AF-E0RZ13-F1
#
_cell.length_a   1.000
_cell.length_b   1.000
_cell.length_c   1.000
_cell.angle_alpha   90.00
_cell.angle_beta   90.00
_cell.angle_gamma   90.00
#
_symmetry.space_group_name_H-M   'P 1'
#
loop_
_entity.id
_entity.type
_entity.pdbx_description
1 polymer ?
#
loop_
_entity_poly.entity_id
_entity_poly.type
_entity_poly.pdbx_seq_one_letter_code
_entity_poly.pdbx_strand_id
1 'polypeptide(L)'
;MIIRHGKVLHDWKKWCTSAEFDEQCALYDKAPIDKASVDTVNDDIQIVYISDLDRTLQTAEKIFGEEDFNRTALLNEVPLHSGFDIAIRLPLSVWNFLGRLQWLIGNKRQPEGRKQTSKRAVCEHDNKA
;
A
#
# COMPACT_ATOMS: atom_id res chain seq x y z
N MET A 1 15.91 -10.12 -5.05
CA MET A 1 14.67 -10.20 -5.86
C MET A 1 13.64 -9.24 -5.28
N ILE A 2 12.79 -8.63 -6.11
CA ILE A 2 11.69 -7.77 -5.64
C ILE A 2 10.40 -8.34 -6.20
N ILE A 3 9.45 -8.65 -5.32
CA ILE A 3 8.14 -9.18 -5.69
C ILE A 3 7.08 -8.13 -5.33
N ARG A 4 6.17 -7.86 -6.25
CA ARG A 4 4.98 -7.05 -5.96
C ARG A 4 3.90 -7.95 -5.37
N HIS A 5 3.16 -7.44 -4.40
CA HIS A 5 2.03 -8.17 -3.81
C HIS A 5 1.01 -8.63 -4.87
N GLY A 6 0.32 -9.73 -4.57
CA GLY A 6 -0.78 -10.24 -5.39
C GLY A 6 -1.92 -9.23 -5.53
N LYS A 7 -2.73 -9.40 -6.57
CA LYS A 7 -3.89 -8.53 -6.81
C LYS A 7 -4.88 -8.66 -5.65
N VAL A 8 -5.24 -7.56 -5.01
CA VAL A 8 -6.24 -7.56 -3.92
C VAL A 8 -7.65 -7.74 -4.48
N LEU A 9 -8.44 -8.62 -3.86
CA LEU A 9 -9.84 -8.89 -4.21
C LEU A 9 -10.75 -7.83 -3.57
N HIS A 10 -10.76 -6.64 -4.16
CA HIS A 10 -11.61 -5.54 -3.71
C HIS A 10 -12.35 -4.90 -4.89
N ASP A 11 -13.68 -4.75 -4.74
CA ASP A 11 -14.53 -4.08 -5.73
C ASP A 11 -14.66 -2.59 -5.41
N TRP A 12 -13.92 -1.78 -6.16
CA TRP A 12 -13.89 -0.33 -5.97
C TRP A 12 -15.16 0.31 -6.55
N LYS A 13 -15.80 1.20 -5.77
CA LYS A 13 -16.93 1.97 -6.25
C LYS A 13 -16.38 2.99 -7.24
N LYS A 14 -16.95 3.02 -8.44
CA LYS A 14 -16.53 3.97 -9.48
C LYS A 14 -16.77 5.42 -9.08
N TRP A 15 -17.77 5.66 -8.23
CA TRP A 15 -18.18 6.97 -7.73
C TRP A 15 -18.40 6.90 -6.22
N CYS A 16 -17.70 7.76 -5.49
CA CYS A 16 -17.76 7.79 -4.03
C CYS A 16 -17.55 9.22 -3.52
N THR A 17 -18.14 9.52 -2.36
CA THR A 17 -17.79 10.68 -1.53
C THR A 17 -16.44 10.49 -0.85
N SER A 18 -15.92 11.52 -0.18
CA SER A 18 -14.66 11.41 0.55
C SER A 18 -14.69 10.31 1.62
N ALA A 19 -15.77 10.26 2.41
CA ALA A 19 -15.96 9.25 3.45
C ALA A 19 -16.12 7.84 2.88
N GLU A 20 -16.87 7.69 1.78
CA GLU A 20 -16.99 6.40 1.09
C GLU A 20 -15.62 5.96 0.52
N PHE A 21 -14.80 6.89 0.00
CA PHE A 21 -13.45 6.57 -0.48
C PHE A 21 -12.54 6.10 0.65
N ASP A 22 -12.53 6.79 1.80
CA ASP A 22 -11.73 6.39 2.97
C ASP A 22 -12.15 5.03 3.51
N GLU A 23 -13.45 4.76 3.56
CA GLU A 23 -13.99 3.44 3.90
C GLU A 23 -13.51 2.37 2.92
N GLN A 24 -13.51 2.65 1.61
CA GLN A 24 -13.00 1.72 0.61
C GLN A 24 -11.51 1.46 0.76
N CYS A 25 -10.69 2.47 1.06
CA CYS A 25 -9.27 2.29 1.37
C CYS A 25 -9.08 1.36 2.58
N ALA A 26 -9.84 1.57 3.66
CA ALA A 26 -9.76 0.72 4.85
C ALA A 26 -10.22 -0.72 4.59
N LEU A 27 -11.24 -0.91 3.76
CA LEU A 27 -11.70 -2.23 3.33
C LEU A 27 -10.70 -2.91 2.39
N TYR A 28 -10.04 -2.15 1.52
CA TYR A 28 -8.99 -2.63 0.62
C TYR A 28 -7.79 -3.17 1.40
N ASP A 29 -7.34 -2.45 2.43
CA ASP A 29 -6.19 -2.86 3.25
C ASP A 29 -6.44 -4.16 4.03
N LYS A 30 -7.71 -4.50 4.27
CA LYS A 30 -8.14 -5.74 4.95
C LYS A 30 -8.58 -6.84 3.98
N ALA A 31 -8.67 -6.55 2.69
CA ALA A 31 -9.18 -7.50 1.72
C ALA A 31 -8.14 -8.58 1.40
N PRO A 32 -8.57 -9.83 1.17
CA PRO A 32 -7.67 -10.90 0.79
C PRO A 32 -7.07 -10.66 -0.59
N ILE A 33 -5.90 -11.25 -0.84
CA ILE A 33 -5.31 -11.28 -2.19
C ILE A 33 -5.88 -12.43 -3.02
N ASP A 34 -5.87 -12.23 -4.34
CA ASP A 34 -6.02 -13.29 -5.32
C ASP A 34 -4.74 -14.12 -5.36
N LYS A 35 -4.75 -15.23 -4.61
CA LYS A 35 -3.61 -16.16 -4.53
C LYS A 35 -3.26 -16.79 -5.88
N ALA A 36 -4.16 -16.78 -6.88
CA ALA A 36 -3.87 -17.27 -8.23
C ALA A 36 -3.09 -16.25 -9.07
N SER A 37 -3.07 -14.97 -8.65
CA SER A 37 -2.30 -13.91 -9.31
C SER A 37 -0.83 -13.85 -8.86
N VAL A 38 -0.44 -14.72 -7.92
CA VAL A 38 0.91 -14.74 -7.35
C VAL A 38 1.70 -15.85 -8.03
N ASP A 39 2.75 -15.45 -8.76
CA ASP A 39 3.68 -16.38 -9.36
C ASP A 39 4.49 -17.10 -8.28
N THR A 40 4.64 -18.42 -8.42
CA THR A 40 5.51 -19.21 -7.55
C THR A 40 6.95 -19.00 -7.94
N VAL A 41 7.81 -18.75 -6.95
CA VAL A 41 9.26 -18.71 -7.13
C VAL A 41 9.85 -19.97 -6.54
N ASN A 42 10.84 -20.54 -7.22
CA ASN A 42 11.46 -21.82 -6.86
C ASN A 42 12.96 -21.64 -6.59
N ASP A 43 13.28 -20.59 -5.82
CA ASP A 43 14.64 -20.23 -5.41
C ASP A 43 14.78 -20.44 -3.89
N ASP A 44 15.94 -20.95 -3.45
CA ASP A 44 16.30 -21.05 -2.04
C ASP A 44 16.60 -19.65 -1.47
N ILE A 45 15.55 -18.96 -1.01
CA ILE A 45 15.67 -17.63 -0.40
C ILE A 45 15.79 -17.76 1.12
N GLN A 46 16.92 -17.28 1.67
CA GLN A 46 17.21 -17.40 3.10
C GLN A 46 16.57 -16.29 3.95
N ILE A 47 16.31 -15.11 3.39
CA ILE A 47 15.77 -13.96 4.12
C ILE A 47 14.73 -13.24 3.26
N VAL A 48 13.52 -13.10 3.79
CA VAL A 48 12.41 -12.39 3.16
C VAL A 48 12.01 -11.20 4.03
N TYR A 49 11.98 -10.02 3.41
CA TYR A 49 11.47 -8.78 4.02
C TYR A 49 10.12 -8.44 3.41
N ILE A 50 9.14 -8.12 4.27
CA ILE A 50 7.80 -7.71 3.86
C ILE A 50 7.40 -6.39 4.53
N SER A 51 6.40 -5.73 3.96
CA SER A 51 5.77 -4.58 4.61
C SER A 51 4.86 -5.02 5.75
N ASP A 52 4.37 -4.07 6.56
CA ASP A 52 3.37 -4.36 7.59
C ASP A 52 1.96 -4.58 7.01
N LEU A 53 1.82 -4.47 5.68
CA LEU A 53 0.54 -4.61 5.00
C LEU A 53 0.22 -6.09 4.80
N ASP A 54 -0.99 -6.47 5.21
CA ASP A 54 -1.47 -7.87 5.20
C ASP A 54 -1.40 -8.52 3.81
N ARG A 55 -1.62 -7.74 2.75
CA ARG A 55 -1.46 -8.20 1.36
C ARG A 55 -0.05 -8.70 1.02
N THR A 56 0.98 -8.12 1.63
CA THR A 56 2.37 -8.57 1.42
C THR A 56 2.67 -9.85 2.21
N LEU A 57 2.09 -9.99 3.40
CA LEU A 57 2.15 -11.23 4.18
C LEU A 57 1.49 -12.37 3.43
N GLN A 58 0.24 -12.21 3.01
CA GLN A 58 -0.50 -13.24 2.25
C GLN A 58 0.22 -13.65 0.96
N THR A 59 0.95 -12.71 0.33
CA THR A 59 1.75 -13.00 -0.86
C THR A 59 2.98 -13.84 -0.50
N ALA A 60 3.70 -13.46 0.56
CA ALA A 60 4.88 -14.20 1.01
C ALA A 60 4.51 -15.62 1.47
N GLU A 61 3.43 -15.78 2.24
CA GLU A 61 2.89 -17.09 2.66
C GLU A 61 2.54 -17.97 1.46
N LYS A 62 2.03 -17.37 0.38
CA LYS A 62 1.69 -18.11 -0.83
C LYS A 62 2.92 -18.61 -1.60
N ILE A 63 4.03 -17.87 -1.57
CA ILE A 63 5.25 -18.20 -2.32
C ILE A 63 6.16 -19.12 -1.51
N PHE A 64 6.39 -18.79 -0.24
CA PHE A 64 7.41 -19.42 0.61
C PHE A 64 6.81 -20.33 1.69
N GLY A 65 5.49 -20.32 1.88
CA GLY A 65 4.83 -21.01 3.00
C GLY A 65 4.74 -20.13 4.25
N GLU A 66 4.11 -20.66 5.31
CA GLU A 66 3.99 -19.96 6.59
C GLU A 66 5.35 -19.97 7.32
N GLU A 67 6.02 -18.82 7.37
CA GLU A 67 7.31 -18.61 8.02
C GLU A 67 7.35 -17.28 8.79
N ASP A 68 8.36 -17.10 9.65
CA ASP A 68 8.62 -15.82 10.32
C ASP A 68 9.32 -14.84 9.36
N PHE A 69 8.51 -13.98 8.72
CA PHE A 69 9.00 -12.94 7.81
C PHE A 69 9.48 -11.68 8.55
N ASN A 70 10.53 -11.03 8.02
CA ASN A 70 11.02 -9.76 8.56
C ASN A 70 10.08 -8.61 8.12
N ARG A 71 9.18 -8.19 9.00
CA ARG A 71 8.22 -7.11 8.74
C ARG A 71 8.83 -5.74 8.99
N THR A 72 8.53 -4.78 8.13
CA THR A 72 8.97 -3.40 8.34
C THR A 72 8.01 -2.39 7.72
N ALA A 73 7.61 -1.40 8.54
CA ALA A 73 6.86 -0.23 8.09
C ALA A 73 7.58 0.57 6.99
N LEU A 74 8.90 0.38 6.84
CA LEU A 74 9.70 1.03 5.80
C LEU A 74 9.35 0.56 4.39
N LEU A 75 8.71 -0.60 4.25
CA LEU A 75 8.23 -1.09 2.95
C LEU A 75 6.75 -0.78 2.71
N ASN A 76 6.08 -0.09 3.64
CA ASN A 76 4.67 0.26 3.47
C ASN A 76 4.49 1.21 2.28
N GLU A 77 3.49 0.89 1.47
CA GLU A 77 2.97 1.82 0.47
C GLU A 77 2.43 3.08 1.14
N VAL A 78 2.50 4.21 0.42
CA VAL A 78 1.99 5.49 0.93
C VAL A 78 0.48 5.34 1.15
N PRO A 79 -0.03 5.58 2.39
CA PRO A 79 -1.45 5.45 2.67
C PRO A 79 -2.25 6.44 1.83
N LEU A 80 -3.27 5.92 1.14
CA LEU A 80 -4.20 6.74 0.37
C LEU A 80 -5.37 7.15 1.26
N HIS A 81 -5.57 8.46 1.37
CA HIS A 81 -6.74 9.05 2.02
C HIS A 81 -7.38 10.10 1.13
N SER A 82 -8.68 10.31 1.35
CA SER A 82 -9.47 11.31 0.70
C SER A 82 -8.87 12.68 0.97
N GLY A 83 -8.80 13.48 -0.10
CA GLY A 83 -8.02 14.68 -0.02
C GLY A 83 -8.69 15.85 0.69
N PHE A 84 -10.01 15.87 0.65
CA PHE A 84 -10.85 16.93 1.18
C PHE A 84 -12.17 16.29 1.60
N ASP A 85 -12.80 16.78 2.66
CA ASP A 85 -14.14 16.33 3.03
C ASP A 85 -15.15 17.01 2.12
N ILE A 86 -15.66 16.25 1.15
CA ILE A 86 -16.78 16.69 0.32
C ILE A 86 -17.85 15.61 0.29
N ALA A 87 -19.09 16.03 0.51
CA ALA A 87 -20.27 15.17 0.38
C ALA A 87 -20.66 14.90 -1.09
N ILE A 88 -19.92 15.47 -2.05
CA ILE A 88 -20.12 15.26 -3.48
C ILE A 88 -19.41 13.97 -3.90
N ARG A 89 -20.11 13.14 -4.67
CA ARG A 89 -19.53 11.94 -5.27
C ARG A 89 -18.63 12.31 -6.44
N LEU A 90 -17.36 11.95 -6.36
CA LEU A 90 -16.41 12.07 -7.47
C LEU A 90 -16.04 10.68 -8.01
N PRO A 91 -15.61 10.62 -9.29
CA PRO A 91 -15.05 9.40 -9.84
C PRO A 91 -13.76 8.98 -9.11
N LEU A 92 -13.54 7.67 -8.99
CA LEU A 92 -12.34 7.10 -8.37
C LEU A 92 -11.02 7.62 -8.99
N SER A 93 -11.01 7.86 -10.30
CA SER A 93 -9.84 8.43 -10.99
C SER A 93 -9.49 9.83 -10.50
N VAL A 94 -10.50 10.65 -10.19
CA VAL A 94 -10.33 11.99 -9.64
C VAL A 94 -9.76 11.90 -8.22
N TRP A 95 -10.29 10.99 -7.40
CA TRP A 95 -9.74 10.75 -6.05
C TRP A 95 -8.27 10.33 -6.08
N ASN A 96 -7.89 9.40 -6.95
CA ASN A 96 -6.50 8.98 -7.13
C ASN A 96 -5.59 10.13 -7.61
N PHE A 97 -6.08 10.96 -8.53
CA PHE A 97 -5.34 12.13 -9.01
C PHE A 97 -5.15 13.16 -7.89
N LEU A 98 -6.21 13.46 -7.14
CA LEU A 98 -6.15 14.37 -6.00
C LEU A 98 -5.21 13.84 -4.91
N GLY A 99 -5.26 12.55 -4.58
CA GLY A 99 -4.35 11.93 -3.62
C GLY A 99 -2.87 12.09 -4.02
N ARG A 100 -2.55 11.90 -5.31
CA ARG A 100 -1.18 12.14 -5.82
C ARG A 100 -0.78 13.61 -5.77
N LEU A 101 -1.68 14.51 -6.15
CA LEU A 101 -1.42 15.95 -6.11
C LEU A 101 -1.18 16.43 -4.67
N GLN A 102 -1.91 15.87 -3.72
CA GLN A 102 -1.73 16.18 -2.31
C GLN A 102 -0.46 15.64 -1.70
N TRP A 103 -0.05 14.43 -2.08
CA TRP A 103 1.24 13.89 -1.69
C TRP A 103 2.39 14.78 -2.16
N LEU A 104 2.27 15.37 -3.36
CA LEU A 104 3.22 16.33 -3.91
C LEU A 104 3.25 17.66 -3.14
N ILE A 105 2.07 18.17 -2.72
CA ILE A 105 1.94 19.48 -2.07
C ILE A 105 2.19 19.38 -0.55
N GLY A 106 2.07 18.19 0.06
CA GLY A 106 2.21 18.00 1.50
C GLY A 106 1.03 18.58 2.28
N ASN A 107 -0.20 18.24 1.87
CA ASN A 107 -1.41 18.68 2.56
C ASN A 107 -1.47 18.08 3.99
N LYS A 108 -1.87 18.88 5.00
CA LYS A 108 -1.91 18.49 6.43
C LYS A 108 -2.80 17.27 6.75
N ARG A 109 -3.70 16.91 5.83
CA ARG A 109 -4.59 15.74 5.97
C ARG A 109 -4.02 14.43 5.43
N GLN A 110 -2.95 14.47 4.64
CA GLN A 110 -2.23 13.26 4.31
C GLN A 110 -1.24 12.91 5.44
N PRO A 111 -1.20 11.66 5.92
CA PRO A 111 -0.28 11.26 6.99
C PRO A 111 1.19 11.42 6.59
N GLU A 112 1.50 11.31 5.29
CA GLU A 112 2.85 11.32 4.76
C GLU A 112 2.91 12.10 3.43
N GLY A 113 3.67 13.19 3.39
CA GLY A 113 3.97 13.93 2.16
C GLY A 113 5.27 13.50 1.50
N ARG A 114 5.52 13.91 0.25
CA ARG A 114 6.73 13.55 -0.52
C ARG A 114 8.05 13.79 0.24
N LYS A 115 8.15 14.88 1.01
CA LYS A 115 9.35 15.20 1.80
C LYS A 115 9.58 14.20 2.95
N GLN A 116 8.52 13.64 3.53
CA GLN A 116 8.63 12.63 4.59
C GLN A 116 8.99 11.26 3.99
N THR A 117 8.38 10.89 2.86
CA THR A 117 8.72 9.66 2.13
C THR A 117 10.17 9.67 1.63
N SER A 118 10.65 10.80 1.08
CA SER A 118 12.07 10.93 0.71
C SER A 118 12.98 10.88 1.92
N LYS A 119 12.63 11.48 3.07
CA LYS A 119 13.44 11.36 4.29
C LYS A 119 13.47 9.93 4.83
N ARG A 120 12.36 9.20 4.77
CA ARG A 120 12.28 7.78 5.14
C ARG A 120 13.20 6.93 4.27
N ALA A 121 13.16 7.13 2.96
CA ALA A 121 14.02 6.42 2.01
C ALA A 121 15.52 6.80 2.15
N VAL A 122 15.83 8.05 2.51
CA VAL A 122 17.23 8.51 2.67
C VAL A 122 17.83 8.07 4.01
N CYS A 123 17.08 8.13 5.12
CA CYS A 123 17.54 7.63 6.42
C CYS A 123 17.78 6.12 6.41
N GLU A 124 17.21 5.40 5.43
CA GLU A 124 17.46 3.99 5.16
C GLU A 124 18.84 3.73 4.52
N HIS A 125 19.38 4.67 3.74
CA HIS A 125 20.72 4.55 3.16
C HIS A 125 21.81 4.71 4.22
N ASP A 126 21.63 5.68 5.13
CA ASP A 126 22.63 6.03 6.15
C ASP A 126 22.69 5.03 7.33
N ASN A 127 21.62 4.27 7.62
CA ASN A 127 21.61 3.23 8.67
C ASN A 127 22.11 1.86 8.18
N LYS A 128 22.50 1.76 6.90
CA LYS A 128 23.13 0.57 6.30
C LYS A 128 24.58 0.84 5.87
N ALA A 129 25.14 2.01 6.19
CA ALA A 129 26.52 2.39 5.93
C ALA A 129 27.42 2.16 7.16
#